data_AF-A0A4Y4AVU0-F1
#
_entry.id   AF-A0A4Y4AVU0-F1
#
_cell.length_a   1.000
_cell.length_b   1.000
_cell.length_c   1.000
_cell.angle_alpha   90.00
_cell.angle_beta   90.00
_cell.angle_gamma   90.00
#
_symmetry.space_group_name_H-M   'P 1'
#
loop_
_entity.id
_entity.type
_entity.pdbx_description
1 polymer ?
#
loop_
_entity_poly.entity_id
_entity_poly.type
_entity_poly.pdbx_seq_one_letter_code
_entity_poly.pdbx_strand_id
1 'polypeptide(L)'
;MKIYKFDNADLENIEDLIPSIEKMYKINFQENELAELTNFDEFCEKIVAKINLENIDNCTTQQAFYKLRKSIVDIGIAEKNEINTQTKLREIFPRKNRRKNVRSLEKNIGFELNLINPPQIISISLLVLILISIVFLFINLKFGILGIGISVISFKLANKFGKEIEMESIRELIEKMTTENYLNVRTKKNTINRKELKNVISNWFADNLGIEKNELKKATFV
;
A
#
# COMPACT_ATOMS: atom_id res chain seq x y z
N MET A 1 6.46 -3.87 32.61
CA MET A 1 5.97 -3.47 31.28
C MET A 1 5.46 -4.74 30.60
N LYS A 2 4.22 -4.76 30.10
CA LYS A 2 3.59 -6.00 29.58
C LYS A 2 4.14 -6.32 28.18
N ILE A 3 4.44 -7.59 27.95
CA ILE A 3 4.77 -8.14 26.62
C ILE A 3 3.43 -8.40 25.92
N TYR A 4 3.27 -7.87 24.71
CA TYR A 4 2.09 -8.14 23.89
C TYR A 4 2.18 -9.58 23.38
N LYS A 5 1.11 -10.35 23.54
CA LYS A 5 1.02 -11.72 23.00
C LYS A 5 -0.07 -11.71 21.96
N PHE A 6 0.25 -12.16 20.74
CA PHE A 6 -0.76 -12.28 19.71
C PHE A 6 -1.82 -13.28 20.14
N ASP A 7 -3.07 -12.91 20.03
CA ASP A 7 -4.17 -13.85 20.11
C ASP A 7 -4.47 -14.46 18.73
N ASN A 8 -5.42 -15.39 18.66
CA ASN A 8 -5.74 -16.05 17.39
C ASN A 8 -6.22 -15.06 16.31
N ALA A 9 -6.93 -14.00 16.69
CA ALA A 9 -7.42 -13.01 15.73
C ALA A 9 -6.26 -12.19 15.16
N ASP A 10 -5.28 -11.83 16.00
CA ASP A 10 -4.05 -11.19 15.55
C ASP A 10 -3.26 -12.08 14.58
N LEU A 11 -3.18 -13.39 14.86
CA LEU A 11 -2.49 -14.36 13.99
C LEU A 11 -3.17 -14.47 12.62
N GLU A 12 -4.50 -14.61 12.60
CA GLU A 12 -5.30 -14.62 11.35
C GLU A 12 -5.08 -13.31 10.56
N ASN A 13 -5.09 -12.16 11.24
CA ASN A 13 -4.82 -10.87 10.59
C ASN A 13 -3.41 -10.78 10.02
N ILE A 14 -2.39 -11.32 10.72
CA ILE A 14 -1.02 -11.37 10.19
C ILE A 14 -0.94 -12.26 8.97
N GLU A 15 -1.58 -13.44 9.01
CA GLU A 15 -1.63 -14.38 7.89
C GLU A 15 -2.29 -13.76 6.65
N ASP A 16 -3.40 -13.05 6.82
CA ASP A 16 -4.10 -12.31 5.76
C ASP A 16 -3.24 -11.22 5.11
N LEU A 17 -2.24 -10.69 5.83
CA LEU A 17 -1.32 -9.67 5.35
C LEU A 17 -0.10 -10.23 4.61
N ILE A 18 0.27 -11.51 4.80
CA ILE A 18 1.42 -12.15 4.15
C ILE A 18 1.36 -12.03 2.62
N PRO A 19 0.24 -12.31 1.93
CA PRO A 19 0.16 -12.20 0.47
C PRO A 19 0.52 -10.80 -0.05
N SER A 20 0.25 -9.75 0.74
CA SER A 20 0.63 -8.38 0.38
C SER A 20 2.15 -8.18 0.44
N ILE A 21 2.81 -8.71 1.47
CA ILE A 21 4.28 -8.70 1.60
C ILE A 21 4.93 -9.46 0.43
N GLU A 22 4.44 -10.66 0.13
CA GLU A 22 4.94 -11.48 -0.98
C GLU A 22 4.88 -10.73 -2.31
N LYS A 23 3.75 -10.09 -2.59
CA LYS A 23 3.54 -9.29 -3.79
C LYS A 23 4.44 -8.05 -3.84
N MET A 24 4.52 -7.27 -2.75
CA MET A 24 5.31 -6.02 -2.69
C MET A 24 6.81 -6.28 -2.88
N TYR A 25 7.33 -7.35 -2.27
CA TYR A 25 8.76 -7.65 -2.25
C TYR A 25 9.19 -8.78 -3.18
N LYS A 26 8.25 -9.37 -3.93
CA LYS A 26 8.47 -10.45 -4.90
C LYS A 26 9.15 -11.67 -4.27
N ILE A 27 8.68 -12.05 -3.10
CA ILE A 27 9.11 -13.25 -2.33
C ILE A 27 7.91 -14.19 -2.19
N ASN A 28 8.16 -15.47 -1.92
CA ASN A 28 7.10 -16.45 -1.60
C ASN A 28 7.53 -17.32 -0.42
N PHE A 29 6.73 -17.41 0.62
CA PHE A 29 6.93 -18.29 1.76
C PHE A 29 6.50 -19.72 1.42
N GLN A 30 7.25 -20.70 1.92
CA GLN A 30 6.86 -22.10 1.86
C GLN A 30 5.91 -22.44 3.00
N GLU A 31 5.16 -23.54 2.85
CA GLU A 31 4.33 -24.09 3.93
C GLU A 31 5.18 -24.28 5.19
N ASN A 32 4.63 -23.84 6.34
CA ASN A 32 5.27 -23.92 7.66
C ASN A 32 6.60 -23.17 7.82
N GLU A 33 7.05 -22.36 6.84
CA GLU A 33 8.33 -21.62 6.95
C GLU A 33 8.34 -20.60 8.11
N LEU A 34 7.16 -20.20 8.56
CA LEU A 34 6.95 -19.22 9.63
C LEU A 34 6.52 -19.86 10.96
N ALA A 35 6.32 -21.18 11.00
CA ALA A 35 5.74 -21.88 12.15
C ALA A 35 6.63 -21.87 13.40
N GLU A 36 7.95 -21.73 13.22
CA GLU A 36 8.93 -21.76 14.32
C GLU A 36 9.30 -20.37 14.85
N LEU A 37 8.69 -19.29 14.33
CA LEU A 37 9.01 -17.93 14.75
C LEU A 37 8.45 -17.63 16.13
N THR A 38 9.27 -17.05 17.01
CA THR A 38 8.88 -16.82 18.40
C THR A 38 8.34 -15.41 18.64
N ASN A 39 8.76 -14.44 17.83
CA ASN A 39 8.36 -13.05 17.98
C ASN A 39 8.31 -12.29 16.66
N PHE A 40 7.60 -11.16 16.68
CA PHE A 40 7.35 -10.34 15.51
C PHE A 40 8.64 -9.74 14.90
N ASP A 41 9.65 -9.49 15.71
CA ASP A 41 10.92 -8.95 15.25
C ASP A 41 11.66 -9.99 14.38
N GLU A 42 11.70 -11.26 14.82
CA GLU A 42 12.21 -12.40 14.03
C GLU A 42 11.43 -12.58 12.73
N PHE A 43 10.11 -12.40 12.75
CA PHE A 43 9.27 -12.45 11.55
C PHE A 43 9.69 -11.38 10.53
N CYS A 44 9.87 -10.13 10.97
CA CYS A 44 10.37 -9.06 10.10
C CYS A 44 11.77 -9.36 9.56
N GLU A 45 12.66 -9.93 10.39
CA GLU A 45 14.00 -10.36 9.95
C GLU A 45 13.93 -11.45 8.89
N LYS A 46 13.03 -12.43 9.07
CA LYS A 46 12.81 -13.52 8.10
C LYS A 46 12.36 -12.98 6.75
N ILE A 47 11.42 -12.02 6.72
CA ILE A 47 11.00 -11.33 5.49
C ILE A 47 12.20 -10.67 4.80
N VAL A 48 12.98 -9.88 5.54
CA VAL A 48 14.14 -9.15 4.99
C VAL A 48 15.23 -10.11 4.52
N ALA A 49 15.48 -11.20 5.24
CA ALA A 49 16.46 -12.22 4.88
C ALA A 49 16.11 -12.90 3.55
N LYS A 50 14.82 -13.10 3.28
CA LYS A 50 14.31 -13.72 2.05
C LYS A 50 14.57 -12.89 0.80
N ILE A 51 14.75 -11.57 0.96
CA ILE A 51 15.12 -10.66 -0.12
C ILE A 51 16.64 -10.74 -0.30
N ASN A 52 17.07 -11.65 -1.18
CA ASN A 52 18.48 -11.90 -1.48
C ASN A 52 19.08 -10.85 -2.42
N LEU A 53 19.18 -9.61 -1.94
CA LEU A 53 19.73 -8.46 -2.66
C LEU A 53 20.88 -7.81 -1.87
N GLU A 54 21.74 -7.07 -2.57
CA GLU A 54 22.91 -6.40 -1.98
C GLU A 54 22.46 -5.34 -0.96
N ASN A 55 23.09 -5.32 0.23
CA ASN A 55 22.80 -4.30 1.22
C ASN A 55 23.58 -3.01 0.93
N ILE A 56 22.88 -1.89 0.77
CA ILE A 56 23.46 -0.55 0.63
C ILE A 56 22.74 0.41 1.56
N ASP A 57 23.49 0.98 2.49
CA ASP A 57 23.01 1.86 3.58
C ASP A 57 22.75 3.30 3.11
N ASN A 58 21.90 3.47 2.10
CA ASN A 58 21.36 4.77 1.71
C ASN A 58 19.84 4.82 1.95
N CYS A 59 19.31 6.03 2.17
CA CYS A 59 17.90 6.22 2.50
C CYS A 59 17.01 6.06 1.27
N THR A 60 16.08 5.11 1.31
CA THR A 60 15.12 4.82 0.24
C THR A 60 14.01 5.86 0.21
N THR A 61 13.58 6.35 1.38
CA THR A 61 12.61 7.46 1.48
C THR A 61 13.11 8.73 0.77
N GLN A 62 14.40 9.05 0.92
CA GLN A 62 15.02 10.17 0.21
C GLN A 62 15.10 9.91 -1.30
N GLN A 63 15.42 8.68 -1.72
CA GLN A 63 15.39 8.28 -3.12
C GLN A 63 13.98 8.41 -3.72
N ALA A 64 12.93 8.02 -2.98
CA ALA A 64 11.54 8.20 -3.39
C ALA A 64 11.20 9.68 -3.59
N PHE A 65 11.56 10.57 -2.64
CA PHE A 65 11.35 12.02 -2.80
C PHE A 65 11.98 12.56 -4.09
N TYR A 66 13.27 12.25 -4.31
CA TYR A 66 13.97 12.79 -5.48
C TYR A 66 13.49 12.16 -6.79
N LYS A 67 13.16 10.86 -6.80
CA LYS A 67 12.59 10.19 -7.97
C LYS A 67 11.23 10.79 -8.32
N LEU A 68 10.34 10.95 -7.34
CA LEU A 68 9.03 11.58 -7.53
C LEU A 68 9.14 13.02 -8.02
N ARG A 69 9.94 13.85 -7.33
CA ARG A 69 10.14 15.27 -7.69
C ARG A 69 10.71 15.41 -9.09
N LYS A 70 11.71 14.60 -9.44
CA LYS A 70 12.28 14.59 -10.79
C LYS A 70 11.22 14.22 -11.83
N SER A 71 10.48 13.14 -11.60
CA SER A 71 9.45 12.70 -12.55
C SER A 71 8.33 13.74 -12.75
N ILE A 72 7.91 14.47 -11.70
CA ILE A 72 6.93 15.56 -11.80
C ILE A 72 7.46 16.73 -12.66
N VAL A 73 8.73 17.09 -12.47
CA VAL A 73 9.40 18.16 -13.25
C VAL A 73 9.59 17.73 -14.71
N ASP A 74 10.07 16.50 -14.94
CA ASP A 74 10.36 15.97 -16.28
C ASP A 74 9.11 15.93 -17.18
N ILE A 75 7.92 15.73 -16.60
CA ILE A 75 6.64 15.72 -17.32
C ILE A 75 5.93 17.09 -17.31
N GLY A 76 6.55 18.12 -16.73
CA GLY A 76 6.07 19.50 -16.76
C GLY A 76 4.79 19.76 -15.94
N ILE A 77 4.58 19.02 -14.84
CA ILE A 77 3.41 19.24 -13.97
C ILE A 77 3.61 20.44 -13.03
N ALA A 78 4.81 20.58 -12.47
CA ALA A 78 5.17 21.62 -11.52
C ALA A 78 6.68 21.88 -11.56
N GLU A 79 7.10 23.05 -11.11
CA GLU A 79 8.51 23.41 -11.03
C GLU A 79 9.20 22.80 -9.80
N LYS A 80 10.53 22.69 -9.85
CA LYS A 80 11.30 22.04 -8.80
C LYS A 80 11.08 22.70 -7.43
N ASN A 81 11.10 24.03 -7.36
CA ASN A 81 10.90 24.85 -6.15
C ASN A 81 9.50 24.73 -5.53
N GLU A 82 8.48 24.32 -6.30
CA GLU A 82 7.10 24.18 -5.82
C GLU A 82 6.87 22.86 -5.05
N ILE A 83 7.81 21.92 -5.14
CA ILE A 83 7.68 20.57 -4.60
C ILE A 83 8.57 20.39 -3.37
N ASN A 84 7.92 20.31 -2.20
CA ASN A 84 8.51 19.89 -0.93
C ASN A 84 7.62 18.81 -0.28
N THR A 85 8.05 18.28 0.87
CA THR A 85 7.33 17.19 1.55
C THR A 85 5.94 17.59 2.07
N GLN A 86 5.72 18.87 2.36
CA GLN A 86 4.45 19.40 2.86
C GLN A 86 3.53 19.89 1.72
N THR A 87 4.01 19.97 0.49
CA THR A 87 3.20 20.37 -0.67
C THR A 87 2.00 19.44 -0.80
N LYS A 88 0.80 20.01 -0.99
CA LYS A 88 -0.42 19.23 -1.12
C LYS A 88 -0.48 18.55 -2.48
N LEU A 89 -0.83 17.26 -2.49
CA LEU A 89 -1.02 16.50 -3.72
C LEU A 89 -2.11 17.09 -4.62
N ARG A 90 -3.12 17.73 -4.02
CA ARG A 90 -4.21 18.36 -4.76
C ARG A 90 -3.78 19.62 -5.52
N GLU A 91 -2.71 20.28 -5.08
CA GLU A 91 -2.12 21.44 -5.77
C GLU A 91 -1.29 20.98 -6.98
N ILE A 92 -0.47 19.93 -6.80
CA ILE A 92 0.32 19.32 -7.88
C ILE A 92 -0.57 18.60 -8.91
N PHE A 93 -1.61 17.91 -8.46
CA PHE A 93 -2.53 17.16 -9.32
C PHE A 93 -3.96 17.74 -9.25
N PRO A 94 -4.23 18.86 -9.95
CA PRO A 94 -5.54 19.50 -9.93
C PRO A 94 -6.60 18.63 -10.60
N ARG A 95 -7.83 18.63 -10.04
CA ARG A 95 -8.93 17.72 -10.42
C ARG A 95 -9.23 17.67 -11.94
N LYS A 96 -9.05 18.80 -12.64
CA LYS A 96 -9.31 18.93 -14.10
C LYS A 96 -8.48 17.96 -14.93
N ASN A 97 -7.16 17.88 -14.68
CA ASN A 97 -6.21 17.07 -15.47
C ASN A 97 -5.58 15.91 -14.69
N ARG A 98 -5.95 15.74 -13.40
CA ARG A 98 -5.42 14.77 -12.45
C ARG A 98 -5.14 13.39 -13.03
N ARG A 99 -6.13 12.76 -13.67
CA ARG A 99 -5.97 11.40 -14.23
C ARG A 99 -4.90 11.31 -15.31
N LYS A 100 -4.82 12.31 -16.19
CA LYS A 100 -3.80 12.37 -17.24
C LYS A 100 -2.42 12.54 -16.59
N ASN A 101 -2.31 13.48 -15.67
CA ASN A 101 -1.06 13.81 -14.98
C ASN A 101 -0.52 12.64 -14.16
N VAL A 102 -1.37 11.96 -13.38
CA VAL A 102 -0.97 10.78 -12.60
C VAL A 102 -0.55 9.63 -13.51
N ARG A 103 -1.26 9.36 -14.60
CA ARG A 103 -0.84 8.31 -15.55
C ARG A 103 0.48 8.64 -16.24
N SER A 104 0.69 9.90 -16.62
CA SER A 104 1.97 10.34 -17.18
C SER A 104 3.10 10.18 -16.16
N LEU A 105 2.83 10.48 -14.89
CA LEU A 105 3.77 10.27 -13.79
C LEU A 105 4.10 8.80 -13.59
N GLU A 106 3.09 7.93 -13.47
CA GLU A 106 3.26 6.48 -13.30
C GLU A 106 4.04 5.87 -14.48
N LYS A 107 3.76 6.32 -15.71
CA LYS A 107 4.53 5.92 -16.89
C LYS A 107 5.98 6.38 -16.84
N ASN A 108 6.24 7.61 -16.37
CA ASN A 108 7.59 8.16 -16.28
C ASN A 108 8.40 7.50 -15.15
N ILE A 109 7.77 7.24 -14.00
CA ILE A 109 8.43 6.65 -12.82
C ILE A 109 8.63 5.14 -12.97
N GLY A 110 7.79 4.48 -13.78
CA GLY A 110 7.91 3.06 -14.15
C GLY A 110 7.15 2.09 -13.26
N PHE A 111 6.24 2.56 -12.39
CA PHE A 111 5.37 1.74 -11.56
C PHE A 111 4.09 2.50 -11.17
N GLU A 112 3.07 1.75 -10.76
CA GLU A 112 1.77 2.30 -10.35
C GLU A 112 1.84 2.90 -8.94
N LEU A 113 1.25 4.08 -8.76
CA LEU A 113 1.16 4.78 -7.48
C LEU A 113 -0.22 4.60 -6.83
N ASN A 114 -1.23 4.19 -7.61
CA ASN A 114 -2.61 4.02 -7.15
C ASN A 114 -3.07 5.25 -6.34
N LEU A 115 -2.82 6.43 -6.91
CA LEU A 115 -3.03 7.72 -6.24
C LEU A 115 -4.50 8.19 -6.32
N ILE A 116 -5.26 7.66 -7.29
CA ILE A 116 -6.59 8.14 -7.62
C ILE A 116 -7.66 7.11 -7.26
N ASN A 117 -8.63 7.55 -6.47
CA ASN A 117 -9.74 6.74 -5.99
C ASN A 117 -11.10 7.24 -6.53
N PRO A 118 -12.13 6.37 -6.59
CA PRO A 118 -13.50 6.79 -6.82
C PRO A 118 -14.00 7.72 -5.70
N PRO A 119 -14.98 8.59 -5.97
CA PRO A 119 -15.64 9.38 -4.92
C PRO A 119 -16.25 8.49 -3.83
N GLN A 120 -16.05 8.84 -2.57
CA GLN A 120 -16.52 8.06 -1.41
C GLN A 120 -18.02 7.76 -1.46
N ILE A 121 -18.85 8.72 -1.87
CA ILE A 121 -20.31 8.54 -2.01
C ILE A 121 -20.62 7.42 -3.00
N ILE A 122 -19.88 7.33 -4.11
CA ILE A 122 -20.06 6.26 -5.10
C ILE A 122 -19.66 4.92 -4.47
N SER A 123 -18.49 4.86 -3.82
CA SER A 123 -18.02 3.64 -3.16
C SER A 123 -19.02 3.12 -2.11
N ILE A 124 -19.55 4.00 -1.27
CA ILE A 124 -20.54 3.67 -0.25
C ILE A 124 -21.85 3.19 -0.90
N SER A 125 -22.33 3.88 -1.94
CA SER A 125 -23.57 3.48 -2.63
C SER A 125 -23.46 2.08 -3.25
N LEU A 126 -22.29 1.74 -3.80
CA LEU A 126 -22.03 0.41 -4.39
C LEU A 126 -21.88 -0.68 -3.32
N LEU A 127 -21.30 -0.35 -2.16
CA LEU A 127 -21.25 -1.25 -1.01
C LEU A 127 -22.66 -1.58 -0.52
N VAL A 128 -23.52 -0.57 -0.34
CA VAL A 128 -24.92 -0.76 0.08
C VAL A 128 -25.67 -1.60 -0.96
N LEU A 129 -25.45 -1.36 -2.25
CA LEU A 129 -26.04 -2.18 -3.32
C LEU A 129 -25.63 -3.65 -3.22
N ILE A 130 -24.35 -3.95 -2.90
CA ILE A 130 -23.88 -5.33 -2.70
C ILE A 130 -24.59 -5.96 -1.50
N LEU A 131 -24.67 -5.26 -0.37
CA LEU A 131 -25.32 -5.78 0.85
C LEU A 131 -26.80 -6.09 0.60
N ILE A 132 -27.53 -5.18 -0.06
CA ILE A 132 -28.92 -5.40 -0.46
C ILE A 132 -29.01 -6.62 -1.39
N SER A 133 -28.12 -6.73 -2.37
CA SER A 133 -28.12 -7.84 -3.32
C SER A 133 -27.87 -9.19 -2.64
N ILE A 134 -27.03 -9.23 -1.61
CA ILE A 134 -26.80 -10.43 -0.79
C ILE A 134 -28.08 -10.85 -0.07
N VAL A 135 -28.83 -9.91 0.52
CA VAL A 135 -30.14 -10.20 1.13
C VAL A 135 -31.11 -10.75 0.07
N PHE A 136 -31.13 -10.15 -1.12
CA PHE A 136 -31.97 -10.62 -2.22
C PHE A 136 -31.58 -12.00 -2.75
N LEU A 137 -30.36 -12.51 -2.56
CA LEU A 137 -30.02 -13.89 -2.94
C LEU A 137 -30.92 -14.91 -2.24
N PHE A 138 -31.31 -14.64 -0.99
CA PHE A 138 -32.16 -15.52 -0.18
C PHE A 138 -33.65 -15.41 -0.51
N ILE A 139 -34.08 -14.29 -1.08
CA ILE A 139 -35.49 -14.06 -1.48
C ILE A 139 -35.70 -14.47 -2.93
N ASN A 140 -34.82 -14.02 -3.82
CA ASN A 140 -34.85 -14.29 -5.24
C ASN A 140 -33.42 -14.26 -5.82
N LEU A 141 -32.88 -15.46 -6.02
CA LEU A 141 -31.54 -15.69 -6.53
C LEU A 141 -31.21 -14.87 -7.80
N LYS A 142 -32.16 -14.74 -8.75
CA LYS A 142 -31.93 -14.01 -10.00
C LYS A 142 -31.67 -12.53 -9.75
N PHE A 143 -32.46 -11.90 -8.88
CA PHE A 143 -32.27 -10.48 -8.55
C PHE A 143 -31.01 -10.25 -7.71
N GLY A 144 -30.69 -11.16 -6.79
CA GLY A 144 -29.44 -11.07 -6.02
C GLY A 144 -28.20 -11.14 -6.92
N ILE A 145 -28.14 -12.11 -7.84
CA ILE A 145 -27.03 -12.25 -8.79
C ILE A 145 -26.94 -11.02 -9.71
N LEU A 146 -28.08 -10.53 -10.22
CA LEU A 146 -28.12 -9.35 -11.09
C LEU A 146 -27.57 -8.12 -10.37
N GLY A 147 -27.99 -7.89 -9.12
CA GLY A 147 -27.53 -6.76 -8.31
C GLY A 147 -26.02 -6.82 -8.01
N ILE A 148 -25.51 -8.01 -7.67
CA ILE A 148 -24.06 -8.23 -7.50
C ILE A 148 -23.32 -7.92 -8.80
N GLY A 149 -23.80 -8.44 -9.94
CA GLY A 149 -23.19 -8.19 -11.24
C GLY A 149 -23.13 -6.70 -11.59
N ILE A 150 -24.23 -5.97 -11.39
CA ILE A 150 -24.30 -4.51 -11.59
C ILE A 150 -23.30 -3.79 -10.68
N SER A 151 -23.22 -4.15 -9.40
CA SER A 151 -22.31 -3.47 -8.48
C SER A 151 -20.84 -3.72 -8.84
N VAL A 152 -20.46 -4.96 -9.18
CA VAL A 152 -19.08 -5.28 -9.60
C VAL A 152 -18.67 -4.51 -10.85
N ILE A 153 -19.55 -4.44 -11.86
CA ILE A 153 -19.28 -3.66 -13.09
C ILE A 153 -19.17 -2.16 -12.75
N SER A 154 -20.08 -1.66 -11.93
CA SER A 154 -20.10 -0.25 -11.54
C SER A 154 -18.87 0.13 -10.72
N PHE A 155 -18.36 -0.76 -9.88
CA PHE A 155 -17.13 -0.55 -9.09
C PHE A 155 -15.90 -0.48 -10.01
N LYS A 156 -15.81 -1.38 -11.01
CA LYS A 156 -14.76 -1.30 -12.03
C LYS A 156 -14.81 0.01 -12.81
N LEU A 157 -16.00 0.48 -13.18
CA LEU A 157 -16.17 1.77 -13.84
C LEU A 157 -15.82 2.93 -12.91
N ALA A 158 -16.25 2.90 -11.64
CA ALA A 158 -15.93 3.92 -10.65
C ALA A 158 -14.41 4.05 -10.46
N ASN A 159 -13.69 2.94 -10.29
CA ASN A 159 -12.23 2.94 -10.23
C ASN A 159 -11.60 3.46 -11.52
N LYS A 160 -12.16 3.06 -12.68
CA LYS A 160 -11.72 3.57 -13.97
C LYS A 160 -11.98 5.07 -14.11
N PHE A 161 -12.99 5.66 -13.47
CA PHE A 161 -13.35 7.08 -13.62
C PHE A 161 -12.99 7.96 -12.42
N GLY A 162 -12.44 7.36 -11.36
CA GLY A 162 -12.03 8.03 -10.14
C GLY A 162 -11.18 9.27 -10.41
N LYS A 163 -11.36 10.28 -9.58
CA LYS A 163 -10.62 11.54 -9.62
C LYS A 163 -10.27 12.03 -8.22
N GLU A 164 -10.55 11.30 -7.16
CA GLU A 164 -10.21 11.76 -5.81
C GLU A 164 -8.81 11.35 -5.41
N ILE A 165 -8.15 12.17 -4.60
CA ILE A 165 -6.90 11.84 -3.93
C ILE A 165 -7.18 11.94 -2.44
N GLU A 166 -7.01 10.82 -1.75
CA GLU A 166 -7.22 10.71 -0.30
C GLU A 166 -6.00 11.22 0.47
N MET A 167 -4.79 10.88 0.02
CA MET A 167 -3.55 11.39 0.59
C MET A 167 -3.47 12.92 0.46
N GLU A 168 -2.99 13.58 1.51
CA GLU A 168 -2.93 15.04 1.56
C GLU A 168 -1.64 15.57 0.93
N SER A 169 -0.50 14.99 1.30
CA SER A 169 0.83 15.57 1.06
C SER A 169 1.77 14.71 0.21
N ILE A 170 2.79 15.35 -0.38
CA ILE A 170 3.90 14.67 -1.07
C ILE A 170 4.61 13.68 -0.13
N ARG A 171 4.72 14.00 1.17
CA ARG A 171 5.28 13.11 2.19
C ARG A 171 4.54 11.77 2.26
N GLU A 172 3.22 11.79 2.37
CA GLU A 172 2.42 10.54 2.42
C GLU A 172 2.61 9.70 1.16
N LEU A 173 2.66 10.34 -0.02
CA LEU A 173 2.93 9.62 -1.26
C LEU A 173 4.32 8.97 -1.26
N ILE A 174 5.33 9.62 -0.68
CA ILE A 174 6.68 9.08 -0.57
C ILE A 174 6.75 7.91 0.40
N GLU A 175 6.04 8.00 1.53
CA GLU A 175 5.91 6.92 2.50
C GLU A 175 5.22 5.72 1.82
N LYS A 176 4.10 5.94 1.10
CA LYS A 176 3.43 4.90 0.30
C LYS A 176 4.35 4.29 -0.76
N MET A 177 5.06 5.11 -1.52
CA MET A 177 6.02 4.62 -2.54
C MET A 177 7.13 3.77 -1.91
N THR A 178 7.64 4.17 -0.75
CA THR A 178 8.71 3.45 -0.07
C THR A 178 8.21 2.11 0.47
N THR A 179 6.96 2.05 0.94
CA THR A 179 6.39 0.81 1.48
C THR A 179 5.94 -0.15 0.38
N GLU A 180 5.11 0.31 -0.56
CA GLU A 180 4.50 -0.56 -1.58
C GLU A 180 5.41 -0.85 -2.76
N ASN A 181 6.38 0.03 -3.01
CA ASN A 181 7.23 -0.01 -4.20
C ASN A 181 8.72 0.06 -3.84
N TYR A 182 9.11 -0.39 -2.63
CA TYR A 182 10.47 -0.27 -2.09
C TYR A 182 11.55 -0.63 -3.13
N LEU A 183 11.45 -1.81 -3.74
CA LEU A 183 12.42 -2.32 -4.72
C LEU A 183 12.48 -1.47 -6.00
N ASN A 184 11.35 -0.91 -6.44
CA ASN A 184 11.26 -0.05 -7.63
C ASN A 184 11.79 1.37 -7.34
N VAL A 185 11.71 1.82 -6.09
CA VAL A 185 12.21 3.14 -5.66
C VAL A 185 13.74 3.20 -5.67
N ARG A 186 14.42 2.10 -5.36
CA ARG A 186 15.90 2.04 -5.30
C ARG A 186 16.54 2.56 -6.59
N THR A 187 17.53 3.44 -6.45
CA THR A 187 18.29 3.99 -7.59
C THR A 187 19.22 2.94 -8.18
N LYS A 188 19.93 2.20 -7.31
CA LYS A 188 20.72 1.04 -7.72
C LYS A 188 19.81 -0.19 -7.71
N LYS A 189 19.58 -0.77 -8.89
CA LYS A 189 18.83 -2.02 -9.04
C LYS A 189 19.46 -3.13 -8.20
N ASN A 190 18.65 -4.08 -7.75
CA ASN A 190 19.08 -5.25 -6.97
C ASN A 190 19.78 -4.91 -5.64
N THR A 191 19.40 -3.79 -5.02
CA THR A 191 19.93 -3.38 -3.71
C THR A 191 18.79 -3.09 -2.75
N ILE A 192 19.02 -3.28 -1.45
CA ILE A 192 18.11 -2.90 -0.37
C ILE A 192 18.91 -2.24 0.76
N ASN A 193 18.24 -1.49 1.64
CA ASN A 193 18.80 -1.15 2.93
C ASN A 193 18.07 -2.01 3.97
N ARG A 194 18.71 -3.08 4.45
CA ARG A 194 18.08 -4.10 5.32
C ARG A 194 17.51 -3.48 6.60
N LYS A 195 18.24 -2.55 7.21
CA LYS A 195 17.82 -1.86 8.43
C LYS A 195 16.61 -0.94 8.21
N GLU A 196 16.61 -0.18 7.11
CA GLU A 196 15.46 0.65 6.73
C GLU A 196 14.25 -0.24 6.40
N LEU A 197 14.46 -1.29 5.60
CA LEU A 197 13.41 -2.17 5.13
C LEU A 197 12.71 -2.90 6.28
N LYS A 198 13.45 -3.41 7.27
CA LYS A 198 12.87 -4.01 8.48
C LYS A 198 11.92 -3.03 9.18
N ASN A 199 12.31 -1.76 9.30
CA ASN A 199 11.45 -0.73 9.89
C ASN A 199 10.24 -0.38 9.01
N VAL A 200 10.40 -0.34 7.69
CA VAL A 200 9.29 -0.12 6.75
C VAL A 200 8.25 -1.24 6.88
N ILE A 201 8.69 -2.50 6.91
CA ILE A 201 7.81 -3.67 7.09
C ILE A 201 7.12 -3.62 8.45
N SER A 202 7.88 -3.40 9.54
CA SER A 202 7.33 -3.32 10.89
C SER A 202 6.28 -2.19 11.03
N ASN A 203 6.54 -1.03 10.43
CA ASN A 203 5.58 0.08 10.43
C ASN A 203 4.33 -0.27 9.62
N TRP A 204 4.49 -0.90 8.46
CA TRP A 204 3.37 -1.30 7.62
C TRP A 204 2.45 -2.29 8.37
N PHE A 205 3.01 -3.29 9.05
CA PHE A 205 2.19 -4.19 9.88
C PHE A 205 1.51 -3.46 11.03
N ALA A 206 2.20 -2.56 11.74
CA ALA A 206 1.59 -1.78 12.82
C ALA A 206 0.38 -0.96 12.32
N ASP A 207 0.52 -0.32 11.17
CA ASP A 207 -0.54 0.50 10.59
C ASP A 207 -1.73 -0.37 10.09
N ASN A 208 -1.48 -1.59 9.60
CA ASN A 208 -2.54 -2.50 9.12
C ASN A 208 -3.21 -3.33 10.22
N LEU A 209 -2.47 -3.69 11.28
CA LEU A 209 -3.01 -4.41 12.45
C LEU A 209 -3.68 -3.46 13.46
N GLY A 210 -3.41 -2.16 13.39
CA GLY A 210 -3.88 -1.20 14.38
C GLY A 210 -3.20 -1.33 15.74
N ILE A 211 -2.01 -1.95 15.78
CA ILE A 211 -1.22 -2.17 17.01
C ILE A 211 -0.13 -1.10 17.11
N GLU A 212 0.11 -0.57 18.31
CA GLU A 212 1.19 0.41 18.50
C GLU A 212 2.56 -0.16 18.12
N LYS A 213 3.37 0.62 17.39
CA LYS A 213 4.69 0.21 16.88
C LYS A 213 5.62 -0.34 17.96
N ASN A 214 5.59 0.25 19.16
CA ASN A 214 6.44 -0.17 20.28
C ASN A 214 5.97 -1.49 20.91
N GLU A 215 4.67 -1.76 20.86
CA GLU A 215 4.07 -3.01 21.34
C GLU A 215 4.32 -4.13 20.34
N LEU A 216 4.07 -3.86 19.04
CA LEU A 216 4.25 -4.82 17.96
C LEU A 216 5.69 -5.33 17.88
N LYS A 217 6.70 -4.45 18.03
CA LYS A 217 8.12 -4.86 18.02
C LYS A 217 8.50 -5.82 19.15
N LYS A 218 7.72 -5.85 20.23
CA LYS A 218 7.94 -6.73 21.38
C LYS A 218 6.92 -7.86 21.44
N ALA A 219 6.07 -7.98 20.42
CA ALA A 219 5.02 -8.96 20.37
C ALA A 219 5.58 -10.36 20.14
N THR A 220 5.07 -11.34 20.86
CA THR A 220 5.45 -12.74 20.74
C THR A 220 4.32 -13.56 20.12
N PHE A 221 4.69 -14.49 19.23
CA PHE A 221 3.79 -15.55 18.78
C PHE A 221 3.59 -16.55 19.93
N VAL A 222 2.38 -17.12 20.02
CA VAL A 222 1.98 -18.04 21.11
C VAL A 222 2.09 -19.48 20.66
#